data_AF-A0A1H4V0A7-F1
#
_entry.id   AF-A0A1H4V0A7-F1
#
_cell.length_a   1.000
_cell.length_b   1.000
_cell.length_c   1.000
_cell.angle_alpha   90.00
_cell.angle_beta   90.00
_cell.angle_gamma   90.00
#
_symmetry.space_group_name_H-M   'P 1'
#
loop_
_entity.id
_entity.type
_entity.pdbx_description
1 polymer ?
#
loop_
_entity_poly.entity_id
_entity_poly.type
_entity_poly.pdbx_seq_one_letter_code
_entity_poly.pdbx_strand_id
1 'polypeptide(L)'
;MAKRILNGKTYNTETATLVALEEVPRHVYAETYEFNELYQNRFGAYFTYSGNHRDIDEAVITPLTPLEAEHWMEKYAWAELIEKHFGEKPEAGDSETRFTLRMPDSLKRRIDEAAKASNQSVNAWIIRCIENCAGPAKADLAIGSIYGLSPRSPK
;
A
#
# COMPACT_ATOMS: atom_id res chain seq x y z
N MET A 1 -15.53 21.73 -9.46
CA MET A 1 -15.79 20.45 -8.77
C MET A 1 -15.94 19.37 -9.82
N ALA A 2 -15.24 18.24 -9.70
CA ALA A 2 -15.15 17.22 -10.74
C ALA A 2 -15.54 15.83 -10.25
N LYS A 3 -16.32 15.12 -11.07
CA LYS A 3 -16.76 13.74 -10.80
C LYS A 3 -16.67 12.91 -12.08
N ARG A 4 -15.98 11.77 -12.02
CA ARG A 4 -15.85 10.82 -13.14
C ARG A 4 -16.03 9.37 -12.66
N ILE A 5 -16.51 8.52 -13.57
CA ILE A 5 -16.59 7.06 -13.35
C ILE A 5 -15.54 6.42 -14.25
N LEU A 6 -14.58 5.73 -13.64
CA LEU A 6 -13.50 5.04 -14.34
C LEU A 6 -13.46 3.59 -13.85
N ASN A 7 -13.52 2.63 -14.78
CA ASN A 7 -13.52 1.19 -14.48
C ASN A 7 -14.58 0.79 -13.44
N GLY A 8 -15.79 1.36 -13.53
CA GLY A 8 -16.89 1.09 -12.61
C GLY A 8 -16.75 1.72 -11.21
N LYS A 9 -15.70 2.51 -10.96
CA LYS A 9 -15.47 3.22 -9.68
C LYS A 9 -15.69 4.71 -9.86
N THR A 10 -16.31 5.35 -8.87
CA THR A 10 -16.55 6.80 -8.86
C THR A 10 -15.41 7.52 -8.17
N TYR A 11 -14.91 8.58 -8.81
CA TYR A 11 -13.92 9.53 -8.29
C TYR A 11 -14.57 10.91 -8.27
N ASN A 12 -14.59 11.57 -7.11
CA ASN A 12 -15.30 12.83 -6.91
C ASN A 12 -14.50 13.74 -5.97
N THR A 13 -14.05 14.89 -6.47
CA THR A 13 -13.28 15.89 -5.72
C THR A 13 -14.10 16.55 -4.60
N GLU A 14 -15.43 16.53 -4.68
CA GLU A 14 -16.32 17.12 -3.66
C GLU A 14 -16.40 16.26 -2.39
N THR A 15 -16.36 14.93 -2.55
CA THR A 15 -16.46 13.98 -1.43
C THR A 15 -15.10 13.43 -0.97
N ALA A 16 -14.05 13.75 -1.70
CA ALA A 16 -12.69 13.35 -1.39
C ALA A 16 -11.96 14.49 -0.68
N THR A 17 -10.98 14.13 0.13
CA THR A 17 -10.12 15.10 0.80
C THR A 17 -8.97 15.46 -0.12
N LEU A 18 -8.73 16.74 -0.33
CA LEU A 18 -7.50 17.23 -0.97
C LEU A 18 -6.32 16.90 -0.04
N VAL A 19 -5.39 16.11 -0.53
CA VAL A 19 -4.21 15.66 0.20
C VAL A 19 -3.06 16.63 0.01
N ALA A 20 -2.75 16.96 -1.25
CA ALA A 20 -1.62 17.80 -1.62
C ALA A 20 -1.86 18.44 -3.01
N LEU A 21 -1.11 19.49 -3.33
CA LEU A 21 -1.14 20.17 -4.63
C LEU A 21 0.30 20.43 -5.09
N GLU A 22 0.52 20.41 -6.40
CA GLU A 22 1.79 20.84 -7.01
C GLU A 22 1.92 22.36 -6.87
N GLU A 23 2.80 22.81 -5.96
CA GLU A 23 3.08 24.24 -5.81
C GLU A 23 3.90 24.76 -7.00
N VAL A 24 3.29 25.61 -7.82
CA VAL A 24 4.02 26.33 -8.87
C VAL A 24 4.76 27.53 -8.25
N PRO A 25 6.08 27.69 -8.49
CA PRO A 25 6.87 28.77 -7.91
C PRO A 25 6.30 30.17 -8.22
N ARG A 26 6.32 31.05 -7.22
CA ARG A 26 5.63 32.35 -7.27
C ARG A 26 6.10 33.33 -8.35
N HIS A 27 7.26 33.10 -8.95
CA HIS A 27 7.82 33.97 -9.96
C HIS A 27 7.40 33.60 -11.39
N VAL A 28 6.54 32.58 -11.56
CA VAL A 28 5.99 32.12 -12.86
C VAL A 28 4.51 32.53 -13.03
N TYR A 29 3.95 33.31 -12.09
CA TYR A 29 2.51 33.51 -11.88
C TYR A 29 1.70 34.28 -12.94
N ALA A 30 2.22 34.56 -14.13
CA ALA A 30 1.42 35.21 -15.17
C ALA A 30 0.85 34.23 -16.23
N GLU A 31 1.42 33.03 -16.38
CA GLU A 31 1.16 32.23 -17.60
C GLU A 31 0.67 30.80 -17.37
N THR A 32 1.00 30.15 -16.24
CA THR A 32 0.57 28.77 -15.98
C THR A 32 -0.74 28.72 -15.20
N TYR A 33 -1.82 28.48 -15.94
CA TYR A 33 -3.14 28.21 -15.37
C TYR A 33 -3.29 26.73 -15.00
N GLU A 34 -2.22 25.95 -15.00
CA GLU A 34 -2.28 24.52 -14.73
C GLU A 34 -2.43 24.25 -13.23
N PHE A 35 -3.16 23.19 -12.90
CA PHE A 35 -3.23 22.62 -11.56
C PHE A 35 -2.99 21.12 -11.63
N ASN A 36 -2.46 20.59 -10.54
CA ASN A 36 -2.27 19.16 -10.34
C ASN A 36 -2.43 18.88 -8.85
N GLU A 37 -3.52 18.20 -8.51
CA GLU A 37 -3.99 18.03 -7.15
C GLU A 37 -4.14 16.54 -6.86
N LEU A 38 -3.71 16.10 -5.67
CA LEU A 38 -3.89 14.74 -5.20
C LEU A 38 -5.05 14.66 -4.21
N TYR A 39 -5.98 13.74 -4.44
CA TYR A 39 -7.13 13.50 -3.58
C TYR A 39 -7.11 12.08 -3.00
N GLN A 40 -7.67 11.95 -1.80
CA GLN A 40 -7.98 10.67 -1.17
C GLN A 40 -9.45 10.61 -0.79
N ASN A 41 -10.18 9.59 -1.26
CA ASN A 41 -11.57 9.42 -0.85
C ASN A 41 -11.68 8.78 0.55
N ARG A 42 -12.88 8.79 1.15
CA ARG A 42 -13.15 8.16 2.45
C ARG A 42 -12.82 6.66 2.53
N PHE A 43 -12.72 6.00 1.37
CA PHE A 43 -12.33 4.60 1.25
C PHE A 43 -10.83 4.44 0.95
N GLY A 44 -10.01 5.48 1.11
CA GLY A 44 -8.55 5.46 0.94
C GLY A 44 -8.05 5.23 -0.47
N ALA A 45 -8.89 5.31 -1.49
CA ALA A 45 -8.42 5.31 -2.87
C ALA A 45 -7.88 6.70 -3.22
N TYR A 46 -6.73 6.73 -3.89
CA TYR A 46 -6.07 7.94 -4.35
C TYR A 46 -6.36 8.21 -5.82
N PHE A 47 -6.37 9.47 -6.21
CA PHE A 47 -6.46 9.90 -7.59
C PHE A 47 -5.97 11.34 -7.73
N THR A 48 -5.38 11.68 -8.87
CA THR A 48 -5.10 13.08 -9.20
C THR A 48 -6.27 13.71 -9.93
N TYR A 49 -6.38 15.02 -9.79
CA TYR A 49 -7.17 15.90 -10.62
C TYR A 49 -6.23 16.97 -11.17
N SER A 50 -6.00 16.96 -12.48
CA SER A 50 -5.08 17.89 -13.14
C SER A 50 -5.70 18.50 -14.38
N GLY A 51 -5.30 19.72 -14.72
CA GLY A 51 -5.86 20.43 -15.86
C GLY A 51 -5.45 21.88 -15.89
N ASN A 52 -6.15 22.66 -16.70
CA ASN A 52 -5.94 24.09 -16.83
C ASN A 52 -7.17 24.85 -16.30
N HIS A 53 -6.99 25.88 -15.49
CA HIS A 53 -8.05 26.70 -14.93
C HIS A 53 -8.83 27.49 -16.00
N ARG A 54 -8.25 27.72 -17.19
CA ARG A 54 -8.96 28.31 -18.34
C ARG A 54 -9.86 27.29 -19.04
N ASP A 55 -9.42 26.05 -19.12
CA ASP A 55 -10.07 24.96 -19.86
C ASP A 55 -10.41 23.80 -18.93
N ILE A 56 -11.20 24.09 -17.89
CA ILE A 56 -11.52 23.12 -16.83
C ILE A 56 -12.23 21.87 -17.33
N ASP A 57 -12.92 21.96 -18.47
CA ASP A 57 -13.61 20.84 -19.10
C ASP A 57 -12.64 19.75 -19.58
N GLU A 58 -11.39 20.12 -19.87
CA GLU A 58 -10.33 19.19 -20.27
C GLU A 58 -9.61 18.54 -19.08
N ALA A 59 -9.92 18.95 -17.85
CA ALA A 59 -9.27 18.42 -16.66
C ALA A 59 -9.46 16.91 -16.52
N VAL A 60 -8.40 16.21 -16.16
CA VAL A 60 -8.32 14.74 -16.13
C VAL A 60 -8.33 14.26 -14.69
N ILE A 61 -9.05 13.15 -14.45
CA ILE A 61 -8.91 12.37 -13.22
C ILE A 61 -8.14 11.10 -13.55
N THR A 62 -7.05 10.87 -12.82
CA THR A 62 -6.22 9.66 -12.96
C THR A 62 -6.20 8.89 -11.64
N PRO A 63 -6.78 7.68 -11.59
CA PRO A 63 -6.69 6.83 -10.41
C PRO A 63 -5.25 6.43 -10.13
N LEU A 64 -4.85 6.46 -8.86
CA LEU A 64 -3.52 6.04 -8.42
C LEU A 64 -3.60 4.90 -7.41
N THR A 65 -2.63 4.01 -7.46
CA THR A 65 -2.29 3.10 -6.37
C THR A 65 -1.68 3.88 -5.19
N PRO A 66 -1.66 3.32 -3.97
CA PRO A 66 -1.01 3.97 -2.84
C PRO A 66 0.46 4.30 -3.10
N LEU A 67 1.19 3.41 -3.79
CA LEU A 67 2.59 3.64 -4.13
C LEU A 67 2.77 4.79 -5.13
N GLU A 68 1.93 4.86 -6.15
CA GLU A 68 1.98 5.98 -7.11
C GLU A 68 1.60 7.31 -6.43
N ALA A 69 0.65 7.29 -5.50
CA ALA A 69 0.29 8.47 -4.71
C ALA A 69 1.43 8.91 -3.77
N GLU A 70 2.14 7.96 -3.18
CA GLU A 70 3.33 8.23 -2.36
C GLU A 70 4.43 8.89 -3.20
N HIS A 71 4.81 8.30 -4.33
CA HIS A 71 5.78 8.90 -5.25
C HIS A 71 5.36 10.27 -5.78
N TRP A 72 4.05 10.47 -6.02
CA TRP A 72 3.54 11.78 -6.39
C TRP A 72 3.79 12.79 -5.26
N MET A 73 3.54 12.41 -4.00
CA MET A 73 3.79 13.29 -2.85
C MET A 73 5.28 13.51 -2.59
N GLU A 74 6.16 12.52 -2.79
CA GLU A 74 7.62 12.71 -2.70
C GLU A 74 8.12 13.80 -3.65
N LYS A 75 7.47 13.97 -4.80
CA LYS A 75 7.82 14.98 -5.78
C LYS A 75 7.33 16.38 -5.42
N TYR A 76 6.17 16.48 -4.76
CA TYR A 76 5.41 17.74 -4.68
C TYR A 76 5.03 18.19 -3.27
N ALA A 77 5.15 17.33 -2.27
CA ALA A 77 4.74 17.58 -0.89
C ALA A 77 5.92 17.54 0.07
N TRP A 78 5.73 18.18 1.22
CA TRP A 78 6.69 18.16 2.33
C TRP A 78 6.62 16.84 3.09
N ALA A 79 7.74 16.46 3.72
CA ALA A 79 7.88 15.21 4.48
C ALA A 79 6.76 14.99 5.50
N GLU A 80 6.40 16.02 6.28
CA GLU A 80 5.31 15.94 7.28
C GLU A 80 3.97 15.46 6.69
N LEU A 81 3.67 15.86 5.47
CA LEU A 81 2.43 15.50 4.79
C LEU A 81 2.51 14.06 4.26
N ILE A 82 3.67 13.65 3.76
CA ILE A 82 3.93 12.25 3.34
C ILE A 82 3.76 11.33 4.56
N GLU A 83 4.39 11.67 5.68
CA GLU A 83 4.37 10.87 6.91
C GLU A 83 2.97 10.78 7.52
N LYS A 84 2.19 11.85 7.45
CA LYS A 84 0.78 11.84 7.88
C LYS A 84 -0.06 10.83 7.09
N HIS A 85 0.21 10.66 5.80
CA HIS A 85 -0.60 9.80 4.92
C HIS A 85 -0.07 8.37 4.79
N PHE A 86 1.25 8.18 4.85
CA PHE A 86 1.91 6.89 4.61
C PHE A 86 2.71 6.37 5.81
N GLY A 87 2.78 7.13 6.90
CA GLY A 87 3.60 6.84 8.08
C GLY A 87 5.04 7.32 7.92
N GLU A 88 5.77 7.34 9.05
CA GLU A 88 7.19 7.65 9.11
C GLU A 88 7.98 6.86 8.06
N LYS A 89 8.91 7.56 7.41
CA LYS A 89 9.80 6.97 6.40
C LYS A 89 11.13 6.60 7.05
N PRO A 90 11.70 5.43 6.70
CA PRO A 90 13.04 5.08 7.14
C PRO A 90 14.02 6.17 6.67
N GLU A 91 15.00 6.48 7.51
CA GLU A 91 16.12 7.30 7.05
C GLU A 91 16.87 6.58 5.92
N ALA A 92 17.44 7.35 5.00
CA ALA A 92 18.11 6.79 3.84
C ALA A 92 19.21 5.80 4.25
N GLY A 93 19.04 4.53 3.88
CA GLY A 93 19.94 3.42 4.25
C GLY A 93 19.36 2.42 5.26
N ASP A 94 18.18 2.68 5.82
CA ASP A 94 17.43 1.71 6.62
C ASP A 94 16.58 0.78 5.73
N SER A 95 16.35 -0.46 6.19
CA SER A 95 15.83 -1.59 5.39
C SER A 95 14.42 -2.06 5.78
N GLU A 96 13.78 -1.39 6.74
CA GLU A 96 12.42 -1.73 7.14
C GLU A 96 11.38 -1.32 6.08
N THR A 97 10.48 -2.23 5.72
CA THR A 97 9.37 -1.97 4.80
C THR A 97 8.05 -1.95 5.55
N ARG A 98 7.28 -0.86 5.40
CA ARG A 98 5.96 -0.69 6.02
C ARG A 98 4.83 -1.08 5.07
N PHE A 99 3.83 -1.81 5.56
CA PHE A 99 2.59 -2.07 4.81
C PHE A 99 1.36 -1.76 5.68
N THR A 100 0.31 -1.20 5.06
CA THR A 100 -0.98 -0.94 5.73
C THR A 100 -2.04 -1.89 5.20
N LEU A 101 -2.66 -2.69 6.07
CA LEU A 101 -3.68 -3.67 5.71
C LEU A 101 -5.05 -3.26 6.24
N ARG A 102 -6.07 -3.29 5.38
CA ARG A 102 -7.46 -3.16 5.80
C ARG A 102 -8.06 -4.53 6.06
N MET A 103 -8.69 -4.67 7.21
CA MET A 103 -9.34 -5.91 7.61
C MET A 103 -10.60 -5.64 8.44
N PRO A 104 -11.57 -6.57 8.47
CA PRO A 104 -12.68 -6.49 9.40
C PRO A 104 -12.21 -6.51 10.87
N ASP A 105 -12.88 -5.76 11.74
CA ASP A 105 -12.56 -5.72 13.18
C ASP A 105 -12.60 -7.10 13.84
N SER A 106 -13.49 -7.97 13.36
CA SER A 106 -13.60 -9.35 13.83
C SER A 106 -12.34 -10.16 13.54
N LEU A 107 -11.65 -9.91 12.43
CA LEU A 107 -10.39 -10.55 12.10
C LEU A 107 -9.26 -9.99 12.96
N LYS A 108 -9.19 -8.67 13.13
CA LYS A 108 -8.21 -8.01 14.00
C LYS A 108 -8.27 -8.55 15.42
N ARG A 109 -9.47 -8.70 15.99
CA ARG A 109 -9.66 -9.26 17.34
C ARG A 109 -9.14 -10.70 17.45
N ARG A 110 -9.41 -11.54 16.45
CA ARG A 110 -8.91 -12.93 16.42
C ARG A 110 -7.39 -12.99 16.35
N ILE A 111 -6.76 -12.06 15.61
CA ILE A 111 -5.29 -11.95 15.56
C ILE A 111 -4.73 -11.55 16.92
N ASP A 112 -5.32 -10.54 17.58
CA ASP A 112 -4.90 -10.08 18.91
C ASP A 112 -4.98 -11.22 19.95
N GLU A 113 -6.08 -11.98 19.94
CA GLU A 113 -6.29 -13.14 20.82
C GLU A 113 -5.25 -14.25 20.57
N ALA A 114 -4.97 -14.56 19.30
CA ALA A 114 -4.00 -15.60 18.93
C ALA A 114 -2.55 -15.21 19.27
N ALA A 115 -2.18 -13.94 19.07
CA ALA A 115 -0.88 -13.40 19.46
C ALA A 115 -0.70 -13.47 20.98
N LYS A 116 -1.72 -13.06 21.75
CA LYS A 116 -1.72 -13.14 23.22
C LYS A 116 -1.60 -14.58 23.72
N ALA A 117 -2.36 -15.52 23.14
CA ALA A 117 -2.28 -16.93 23.48
C ALA A 117 -0.90 -17.54 23.18
N SER A 118 -0.18 -16.98 22.22
CA SER A 118 1.18 -17.39 21.82
C SER A 118 2.30 -16.62 22.53
N ASN A 119 1.96 -15.76 23.51
CA ASN A 119 2.86 -14.85 24.23
C ASN A 119 3.79 -14.03 23.29
N GLN A 120 3.23 -13.55 22.18
CA GLN A 120 3.95 -12.78 21.15
C GLN A 120 3.29 -11.41 20.97
N SER A 121 4.06 -10.44 20.48
CA SER A 121 3.47 -9.22 19.94
C SER A 121 2.65 -9.55 18.69
N VAL A 122 1.64 -8.71 18.39
CA VAL A 122 0.83 -8.87 17.18
C VAL A 122 1.70 -8.87 15.92
N ASN A 123 2.70 -7.98 15.86
CA ASN A 123 3.62 -7.92 14.72
C ASN A 123 4.41 -9.24 14.58
N ALA A 124 5.04 -9.73 15.65
CA ALA A 124 5.82 -10.96 15.60
C ALA A 124 4.95 -12.18 15.20
N TRP A 125 3.72 -12.24 15.71
CA TRP A 125 2.78 -13.29 15.37
C TRP A 125 2.36 -13.22 13.89
N ILE A 126 2.05 -12.02 13.37
CA ILE A 126 1.69 -11.82 11.96
C ILE A 126 2.85 -12.17 11.04
N ILE A 127 4.07 -11.69 11.31
CA ILE A 127 5.25 -11.97 10.49
C ILE A 127 5.51 -13.48 10.43
N ARG A 128 5.50 -14.17 11.57
CA ARG A 128 5.62 -15.63 11.61
C ARG A 128 4.54 -16.33 10.77
N CYS A 129 3.29 -15.87 10.84
CA CYS A 129 2.22 -16.43 10.02
C CYS A 129 2.46 -16.19 8.52
N ILE A 130 2.87 -14.98 8.14
CA ILE A 130 3.19 -14.63 6.75
C ILE A 130 4.38 -15.46 6.25
N GLU A 131 5.46 -15.59 7.02
CA GLU A 131 6.62 -16.42 6.68
C GLU A 131 6.24 -17.88 6.47
N ASN A 132 5.38 -18.44 7.33
CA ASN A 132 4.90 -19.82 7.17
C ASN A 132 4.03 -20.02 5.93
N CYS A 133 3.29 -18.97 5.52
CA CYS A 133 2.44 -19.02 4.33
C CYS A 133 3.20 -18.71 3.03
N ALA A 134 4.18 -17.81 3.08
CA ALA A 134 4.97 -17.36 1.94
C ALA A 134 6.23 -18.21 1.72
N GLY A 135 6.64 -19.00 2.71
CA GLY A 135 7.76 -19.91 2.60
C GLY A 135 7.53 -21.00 1.54
N PRO A 136 8.62 -21.59 0.99
CA PRO A 136 8.51 -22.69 0.05
C PRO A 136 7.78 -23.86 0.70
N ALA A 137 6.82 -24.46 -0.02
CA ALA A 137 6.13 -25.66 0.43
C ALA A 137 7.18 -26.70 0.86
N LYS A 138 7.16 -27.11 2.13
CA LYS A 138 8.02 -28.20 2.60
C LYS A 138 7.63 -29.43 1.79
N ALA A 139 8.47 -29.79 0.82
CA ALA A 139 8.35 -31.06 0.12
C ALA A 139 8.32 -32.19 1.15
N ASP A 140 7.29 -33.01 1.08
CA ASP A 140 7.09 -34.18 1.92
C ASP A 140 8.35 -35.05 1.98
N LEU A 141 9.09 -34.95 3.07
CA LEU A 141 10.12 -35.92 3.45
C LEU A 141 9.41 -37.18 3.95
N ALA A 142 8.93 -38.02 3.03
CA ALA A 142 8.38 -39.32 3.41
C ALA A 142 8.47 -40.38 2.31
N ILE A 143 9.59 -40.53 1.58
CA ILE A 143 9.89 -41.81 0.92
C ILE A 143 11.40 -42.08 0.96
N GLY A 144 11.82 -43.14 1.67
CA GLY A 144 13.11 -43.77 1.43
C GLY A 144 13.99 -44.16 2.63
N SER A 145 13.45 -44.50 3.81
CA SER A 145 14.24 -45.14 4.88
C SER A 145 13.56 -46.36 5.49
N ILE A 146 13.06 -47.28 4.64
CA ILE A 146 12.55 -48.58 5.13
C ILE A 146 12.91 -49.77 4.22
N TYR A 147 13.99 -49.70 3.45
CA TYR A 147 14.62 -50.93 2.93
C TYR A 147 16.09 -50.96 3.34
N GLY A 148 16.29 -51.27 4.62
CA GLY A 148 17.58 -51.71 5.14
C GLY A 148 17.95 -53.04 4.49
N LEU A 149 19.12 -53.03 3.86
CA LEU A 149 19.84 -54.23 3.44
C LEU A 149 20.11 -55.13 4.66
N SER A 150 19.80 -56.42 4.54
CA SER A 150 20.56 -57.46 5.24
C SER A 150 20.58 -58.75 4.42
N PRO A 151 21.73 -59.47 4.38
CA PRO A 151 22.02 -60.46 3.34
C PRO A 151 21.55 -61.86 3.75
N ARG A 152 21.08 -62.65 2.77
CA ARG A 152 20.99 -64.12 2.90
C ARG A 152 21.14 -64.80 1.54
N SER A 153 22.36 -65.26 1.26
CA SER A 153 22.56 -66.60 0.67
C SER A 153 22.45 -67.60 1.84
N PRO A 154 21.86 -68.81 1.71
CA PRO A 154 22.37 -69.84 0.80
C PRO A 154 21.36 -70.90 0.27
N LYS A 155 21.59 -71.39 -0.96
CA LYS A 155 21.89 -72.80 -1.32
C LYS A 155 21.77 -72.97 -2.83
#